data_AF-A0A3D6B2R8-F1
#
_entry.id   AF-A0A3D6B2R8-F1
#
_cell.length_a   1.000
_cell.length_b   1.000
_cell.length_c   1.000
_cell.angle_alpha   90.00
_cell.angle_beta   90.00
_cell.angle_gamma   90.00
#
_symmetry.space_group_name_H-M   'P 1'
#
loop_
_entity.id
_entity.type
_entity.pdbx_description
1 polymer ?
#
loop_
_entity_poly.entity_id
_entity_poly.type
_entity_poly.pdbx_seq_one_letter_code
_entity_poly.pdbx_strand_id
1 'polypeptide(L)'
;MNKKLMILAAAVLTFAACTTKNEEKPLYIWIDASANFPDFANSKENIERDLTKAKEVGFTDVVVDVRPTNGNVLFKSREGIPYTERRSWRGVFERTADWDYLQAFIEIGHKLGLRVHAAMNTMAGGSYSPFGSSGLLATDPSKKSWETQYNTADGIKTVDRGDSMSTIFFNPANPEVQQYLLGLIEDLANYKDLDGIFLDRCRFAGMQSDFSEMSKNMFMEYIGVQSINWPDDVLPAGTTYWTVPKDKPKFFRQWNEWRAKVIHDFVEKASATVHQTNPNVKFGVYVGGWYSEYYDVGVNWASPKYDTYAHFPEWS
;
A
#
# COMPACT_ATOMS: atom_id res chain seq x y z
N MET A 1 56.23 -66.00 -20.98
CA MET A 1 54.99 -66.75 -20.70
C MET A 1 54.19 -65.97 -19.66
N ASN A 2 52.96 -65.57 -20.03
CA ASN A 2 51.88 -64.94 -19.24
C ASN A 2 52.10 -63.49 -18.71
N LYS A 3 51.42 -62.45 -19.20
CA LYS A 3 49.97 -62.12 -19.39
C LYS A 3 49.43 -61.30 -18.22
N LYS A 4 48.72 -60.20 -18.57
CA LYS A 4 47.74 -59.42 -17.78
C LYS A 4 48.35 -58.30 -16.91
N LEU A 5 47.81 -57.08 -16.85
CA LEU A 5 46.67 -56.45 -17.52
C LEU A 5 46.79 -54.93 -17.27
N MET A 6 46.36 -54.15 -18.26
CA MET A 6 45.98 -52.74 -18.15
C MET A 6 45.09 -52.45 -16.93
N ILE A 7 45.22 -51.27 -16.32
CA ILE A 7 44.15 -50.28 -16.11
C ILE A 7 44.83 -48.93 -15.80
N LEU A 8 44.80 -48.02 -16.77
CA LEU A 8 45.05 -46.60 -16.57
C LEU A 8 43.69 -45.97 -16.29
N ALA A 9 43.36 -45.76 -15.01
CA ALA A 9 42.15 -45.04 -14.63
C ALA A 9 42.39 -43.54 -14.81
N ALA A 10 42.02 -43.01 -15.99
CA ALA A 10 41.87 -41.59 -16.18
C ALA A 10 40.62 -41.14 -15.40
N ALA A 11 40.83 -40.66 -14.17
CA ALA A 11 39.81 -39.94 -13.43
C ALA A 11 39.61 -38.57 -14.10
N VAL A 12 38.71 -38.51 -15.08
CA VAL A 12 38.11 -37.26 -15.52
C VAL A 12 37.20 -36.80 -14.37
N LEU A 13 37.76 -35.99 -13.46
CA LEU A 13 36.94 -35.17 -12.58
C LEU A 13 36.24 -34.13 -13.45
N THR A 14 35.02 -34.43 -13.90
CA THR A 14 34.04 -33.41 -14.21
C THR A 14 33.74 -32.67 -12.92
N PHE A 15 34.44 -31.56 -12.70
CA PHE A 15 33.93 -30.50 -11.84
C PHE A 15 32.62 -30.02 -12.48
N ALA A 16 31.51 -30.64 -12.13
CA ALA A 16 30.23 -29.96 -12.12
C ALA A 16 30.39 -28.85 -11.08
N ALA A 17 30.92 -27.71 -11.51
CA ALA A 17 30.81 -26.48 -10.75
C ALA A 17 29.31 -26.26 -10.58
N CYS A 18 28.81 -26.61 -9.39
CA CYS A 18 27.51 -26.19 -8.93
C CYS A 18 27.62 -24.68 -8.75
N THR A 19 27.59 -23.94 -9.86
CA THR A 19 27.34 -22.51 -9.85
C THR A 19 25.89 -22.41 -9.39
N THR A 20 25.69 -22.39 -8.08
CA THR A 20 24.52 -21.73 -7.53
C THR A 20 24.55 -20.35 -8.14
N LYS A 21 23.72 -20.14 -9.16
CA LYS A 21 23.49 -18.83 -9.73
C LYS A 21 23.07 -18.01 -8.51
N ASN A 22 23.96 -17.18 -7.98
CA ASN A 22 23.56 -16.14 -7.04
C ASN A 22 22.59 -15.32 -7.88
N GLU A 23 21.30 -15.59 -7.75
CA GLU A 23 20.29 -14.68 -8.27
C GLU A 23 20.61 -13.36 -7.59
N GLU A 24 21.11 -12.40 -8.37
CA GLU A 24 21.43 -11.08 -7.86
C GLU A 24 20.20 -10.57 -7.12
N LYS A 25 20.39 -10.24 -5.83
CA LYS A 25 19.29 -9.79 -4.99
C LYS A 25 18.67 -8.54 -5.66
N PRO A 26 17.34 -8.46 -5.74
CA PRO A 26 16.70 -7.33 -6.37
C PRO A 26 17.02 -6.04 -5.62
N LEU A 27 17.36 -4.99 -6.36
CA LEU A 27 17.57 -3.63 -5.85
C LEU A 27 16.45 -2.75 -6.37
N TYR A 28 15.61 -2.29 -5.44
CA TYR A 28 14.43 -1.46 -5.71
C TYR A 28 14.72 0.02 -5.48
N ILE A 29 14.27 0.87 -6.40
CA ILE A 29 14.15 2.32 -6.19
C ILE A 29 12.69 2.75 -6.27
N TRP A 30 12.23 3.54 -5.30
CA TRP A 30 10.87 4.06 -5.27
C TRP A 30 10.80 5.49 -5.80
N ILE A 31 9.88 5.75 -6.73
CA ILE A 31 9.65 7.04 -7.36
C ILE A 31 8.31 7.58 -6.86
N ASP A 32 8.38 8.62 -6.02
CA ASP A 32 7.19 9.32 -5.52
C ASP A 32 6.51 10.14 -6.63
N ALA A 33 5.21 10.00 -6.79
CA ALA A 33 4.47 10.71 -7.85
C ALA A 33 4.45 12.22 -7.62
N SER A 34 4.19 12.68 -6.40
CA SER A 34 3.92 14.09 -6.11
C SER A 34 5.18 14.96 -6.19
N ALA A 35 6.32 14.42 -5.76
CA ALA A 35 7.62 15.06 -5.79
C ALA A 35 8.18 15.13 -7.22
N ASN A 36 7.95 14.08 -8.01
CA ASN A 36 8.44 13.99 -9.39
C ASN A 36 7.43 14.44 -10.46
N PHE A 37 6.20 14.78 -10.06
CA PHE A 37 5.16 15.25 -10.98
C PHE A 37 5.64 16.36 -11.93
N PRO A 38 6.31 17.43 -11.45
CA PRO A 38 6.79 18.51 -12.33
C PRO A 38 7.77 18.04 -13.41
N ASP A 39 8.52 16.97 -13.16
CA ASP A 39 9.57 16.49 -14.06
C ASP A 39 9.07 15.42 -15.03
N PHE A 40 8.18 14.52 -14.57
CA PHE A 40 7.74 13.35 -15.34
C PHE A 40 6.37 13.48 -15.99
N ALA A 41 5.47 14.32 -15.47
CA ALA A 41 4.06 14.32 -15.91
C ALA A 41 3.90 14.51 -17.44
N ASN A 42 4.82 15.25 -18.07
CA ASN A 42 4.77 15.62 -19.49
C ASN A 42 6.02 15.26 -20.29
N SER A 43 6.94 14.43 -19.78
CA SER A 43 8.15 14.06 -20.54
C SER A 43 8.56 12.61 -20.33
N LYS A 44 8.46 11.82 -21.41
CA LYS A 44 9.01 10.46 -21.45
C LYS A 44 10.54 10.48 -21.44
N GLU A 45 11.14 11.53 -21.97
CA GLU A 45 12.58 11.73 -22.02
C GLU A 45 13.16 11.93 -20.61
N ASN A 46 12.46 12.66 -19.73
CA ASN A 46 12.86 12.80 -18.33
C ASN A 46 12.73 11.48 -17.55
N ILE A 47 11.69 10.70 -17.85
CA ILE A 47 11.55 9.33 -17.32
C ILE A 47 12.75 8.49 -17.77
N GLU A 48 13.05 8.44 -19.07
CA GLU A 48 14.19 7.68 -19.62
C GLU A 48 15.53 8.13 -19.04
N ARG A 49 15.75 9.44 -18.91
CA ARG A 49 16.95 10.01 -18.29
C ARG A 49 17.19 9.45 -16.90
N ASP A 50 16.17 9.42 -16.04
CA ASP A 50 16.35 9.02 -14.64
C ASP A 50 16.30 7.51 -14.45
N LEU A 51 15.52 6.77 -15.25
CA LEU A 51 15.59 5.31 -15.28
C LEU A 51 16.95 4.81 -15.81
N THR A 52 17.56 5.51 -16.77
CA THR A 52 18.92 5.19 -17.24
C THR A 52 19.92 5.32 -16.11
N LYS A 53 19.88 6.43 -15.34
CA LYS A 53 20.74 6.60 -14.16
C LYS A 53 20.50 5.49 -13.13
N ALA A 54 19.23 5.14 -12.86
CA ALA A 54 18.90 4.06 -11.93
C ALA A 54 19.53 2.73 -12.38
N LYS A 55 19.47 2.42 -13.68
CA LYS A 55 20.12 1.25 -14.27
C LYS A 55 21.64 1.30 -14.14
N GLU A 56 22.26 2.44 -14.46
CA GLU A 56 23.72 2.64 -14.42
C GLU A 56 24.29 2.47 -13.01
N VAL A 57 23.54 2.86 -11.97
CA VAL A 57 23.96 2.65 -10.56
C VAL A 57 23.62 1.26 -10.02
N GLY A 58 22.99 0.40 -10.83
CA GLY A 58 22.77 -1.01 -10.53
C GLY A 58 21.40 -1.38 -9.97
N PHE A 59 20.40 -0.47 -9.98
CA PHE A 59 19.03 -0.88 -9.65
C PHE A 59 18.51 -1.88 -10.68
N THR A 60 17.68 -2.81 -10.21
CA THR A 60 17.05 -3.84 -11.05
C THR A 60 15.55 -3.64 -11.16
N ASP A 61 14.97 -2.90 -10.23
CA ASP A 61 13.53 -2.70 -10.08
C ASP A 61 13.21 -1.25 -9.76
N VAL A 62 12.15 -0.75 -10.39
CA VAL A 62 11.59 0.57 -10.16
C VAL A 62 10.18 0.38 -9.61
N VAL A 63 9.89 1.04 -8.49
CA VAL A 63 8.53 1.15 -7.97
C VAL A 63 8.02 2.55 -8.27
N VAL A 64 6.99 2.66 -9.09
CA VAL A 64 6.40 3.93 -9.51
C VAL A 64 5.13 4.14 -8.70
N ASP A 65 5.09 5.17 -7.85
CA ASP A 65 3.84 5.60 -7.25
C ASP A 65 2.91 6.13 -8.34
N VAL A 66 1.78 5.48 -8.54
CA VAL A 66 0.77 5.83 -9.55
C VAL A 66 -0.55 6.28 -8.91
N ARG A 67 -0.60 6.34 -7.58
CA ARG A 67 -1.73 6.88 -6.84
C ARG A 67 -1.21 7.47 -5.53
N PRO A 68 -0.76 8.73 -5.54
CA PRO A 68 -0.21 9.38 -4.36
C PRO A 68 -1.29 9.62 -3.30
N THR A 69 -0.89 10.20 -2.16
CA THR A 69 -1.78 10.47 -1.01
C THR A 69 -2.95 11.43 -1.30
N ASN A 70 -3.01 12.03 -2.49
CA ASN A 70 -4.14 12.84 -2.92
C ASN A 70 -5.32 12.00 -3.46
N GLY A 71 -5.14 10.69 -3.66
CA GLY A 71 -6.19 9.76 -4.06
C GLY A 71 -6.52 9.71 -5.56
N ASN A 72 -5.93 10.57 -6.39
CA ASN A 72 -6.07 10.54 -7.86
C ASN A 72 -5.02 9.60 -8.48
N VAL A 73 -5.26 9.18 -9.73
CA VAL A 73 -4.47 8.13 -10.42
C VAL A 73 -3.63 8.65 -11.59
N LEU A 74 -2.42 8.09 -11.75
CA LEU A 74 -1.49 8.30 -12.87
C LEU A 74 -1.39 7.03 -13.74
N PHE A 75 -2.52 6.36 -13.95
CA PHE A 75 -2.67 5.22 -14.84
C PHE A 75 -4.08 5.25 -15.43
N LYS A 76 -4.31 4.55 -16.53
CA LYS A 76 -5.65 4.36 -17.11
C LYS A 76 -6.48 3.52 -16.17
N SER A 77 -7.58 4.09 -15.72
CA SER A 77 -8.52 3.43 -14.82
C SER A 77 -9.95 3.66 -15.28
N ARG A 78 -10.81 2.67 -15.03
CA ARG A 78 -12.26 2.75 -15.24
C ARG A 78 -12.95 3.58 -14.15
N GLU A 79 -12.39 3.57 -12.94
CA GLU A 79 -13.02 4.15 -11.73
C GLU A 79 -12.22 5.31 -11.13
N GLY A 80 -10.90 5.35 -11.35
CA GLY A 80 -10.00 6.35 -10.77
C GLY A 80 -10.16 7.74 -11.37
N ILE A 81 -10.08 8.77 -10.53
CA ILE A 81 -10.02 10.17 -10.98
C ILE A 81 -8.60 10.48 -11.44
N PRO A 82 -8.37 10.88 -12.71
CA PRO A 82 -7.02 11.17 -13.20
C PRO A 82 -6.32 12.28 -12.41
N TYR A 83 -5.01 12.11 -12.17
CA TYR A 83 -4.19 13.13 -11.53
C TYR A 83 -3.64 14.11 -12.57
N THR A 84 -4.40 15.16 -12.86
CA THR A 84 -4.11 16.12 -13.93
C THR A 84 -3.36 17.36 -13.48
N GLU A 85 -3.29 17.65 -12.18
CA GLU A 85 -2.73 18.90 -11.68
C GLU A 85 -2.16 18.76 -10.28
N ARG A 86 -0.93 19.20 -10.08
CA ARG A 86 -0.25 19.25 -8.79
C ARG A 86 -0.05 20.70 -8.35
N ARG A 87 -0.69 21.08 -7.24
CA ARG A 87 -0.55 22.41 -6.61
C ARG A 87 0.34 22.37 -5.38
N SER A 88 1.16 23.39 -5.19
CA SER A 88 2.05 23.52 -4.02
C SER A 88 2.60 24.94 -3.84
N TRP A 89 3.40 25.15 -2.80
CA TRP A 89 4.19 26.35 -2.60
C TRP A 89 5.21 26.64 -3.73
N ARG A 90 5.54 25.64 -4.57
CA ARG A 90 6.42 25.79 -5.75
C ARG A 90 5.67 26.19 -7.03
N GLY A 91 4.34 26.29 -6.98
CA GLY A 91 3.48 26.59 -8.12
C GLY A 91 2.51 25.47 -8.46
N VAL A 92 1.81 25.68 -9.57
CA VAL A 92 0.84 24.76 -10.18
C VAL A 92 1.51 24.09 -11.38
N PHE A 93 1.47 22.76 -11.41
CA PHE A 93 2.00 21.95 -12.49
C PHE A 93 0.85 21.14 -13.08
N GLU A 94 0.57 21.34 -14.36
CA GLU A 94 -0.49 20.62 -15.07
C GLU A 94 0.11 19.48 -15.88
N ARG A 95 -0.63 18.38 -15.98
CA ARG A 95 -0.34 17.27 -16.88
C ARG A 95 -1.17 17.44 -18.14
N THR A 96 -0.52 17.77 -19.25
CA THR A 96 -1.11 17.97 -20.57
C THR A 96 -0.88 16.80 -21.53
N ALA A 97 0.02 15.88 -21.18
CA ALA A 97 0.26 14.66 -21.94
C ALA A 97 -1.00 13.80 -22.11
N ASP A 98 -1.18 13.21 -23.29
CA ASP A 98 -2.29 12.31 -23.64
C ASP A 98 -1.91 10.81 -23.54
N TRP A 99 -0.61 10.52 -23.47
CA TRP A 99 -0.09 9.17 -23.27
C TRP A 99 -0.31 8.68 -21.84
N ASP A 100 -0.25 7.36 -21.67
CA ASP A 100 -0.43 6.69 -20.38
C ASP A 100 0.84 6.75 -19.53
N TYR A 101 0.73 7.35 -18.33
CA TYR A 101 1.88 7.62 -17.47
C TYR A 101 2.58 6.34 -17.00
N LEU A 102 1.84 5.38 -16.43
CA LEU A 102 2.41 4.10 -16.02
C LEU A 102 2.95 3.30 -17.22
N GLN A 103 2.24 3.27 -18.35
CA GLN A 103 2.71 2.55 -19.53
C GLN A 103 4.07 3.08 -20.02
N ALA A 104 4.30 4.40 -19.95
CA ALA A 104 5.58 4.99 -20.32
C ALA A 104 6.74 4.47 -19.43
N PHE A 105 6.51 4.35 -18.12
CA PHE A 105 7.48 3.75 -17.21
C PHE A 105 7.76 2.28 -17.54
N ILE A 106 6.71 1.49 -17.81
CA ILE A 106 6.84 0.07 -18.17
C ILE A 106 7.70 -0.07 -19.44
N GLU A 107 7.33 0.61 -20.53
CA GLU A 107 8.02 0.54 -21.82
C GLU A 107 9.50 0.94 -21.71
N ILE A 108 9.78 2.06 -21.05
CA ILE A 108 11.13 2.59 -20.91
C ILE A 108 11.96 1.72 -19.95
N GLY A 109 11.38 1.32 -18.81
CA GLY A 109 12.06 0.47 -17.83
C GLY A 109 12.47 -0.86 -18.45
N HIS A 110 11.56 -1.51 -19.19
CA HIS A 110 11.82 -2.78 -19.86
C HIS A 110 12.88 -2.65 -20.96
N LYS A 111 12.85 -1.55 -21.75
CA LYS A 111 13.89 -1.23 -22.73
C LYS A 111 15.28 -1.14 -22.07
N LEU A 112 15.37 -0.67 -20.83
CA LEU A 112 16.61 -0.56 -20.05
C LEU A 112 16.94 -1.83 -19.25
N GLY A 113 16.11 -2.88 -19.33
CA GLY A 113 16.26 -4.11 -18.55
C GLY A 113 16.05 -3.89 -17.06
N LEU A 114 15.11 -3.01 -16.69
CA LEU A 114 14.56 -2.81 -15.35
C LEU A 114 13.17 -3.45 -15.27
N ARG A 115 12.82 -3.98 -14.11
CA ARG A 115 11.44 -4.38 -13.80
C ARG A 115 10.67 -3.18 -13.24
N VAL A 116 9.40 -3.05 -13.57
CA VAL A 116 8.56 -1.91 -13.21
C VAL A 116 7.36 -2.39 -12.41
N HIS A 117 7.24 -1.86 -11.20
CA HIS A 117 6.17 -2.16 -10.26
C HIS A 117 5.34 -0.89 -10.03
N ALA A 118 4.02 -1.01 -9.98
CA ALA A 118 3.13 0.09 -9.63
C ALA A 118 2.90 0.10 -8.13
N ALA A 119 2.92 1.28 -7.51
CA ALA A 119 2.50 1.47 -6.14
C ALA A 119 1.28 2.37 -6.03
N MET A 120 0.40 2.09 -5.08
CA MET A 120 -0.74 2.93 -4.79
C MET A 120 -0.90 3.17 -3.29
N ASN A 121 -1.19 4.41 -2.89
CA ASN A 121 -1.63 4.73 -1.53
C ASN A 121 -3.08 4.27 -1.37
N THR A 122 -3.26 3.04 -0.94
CA THR A 122 -4.50 2.26 -1.00
C THR A 122 -5.67 2.95 -0.30
N MET A 123 -5.56 3.26 0.99
CA MET A 123 -6.66 3.85 1.76
C MET A 123 -6.70 5.39 1.70
N ALA A 124 -5.84 6.04 0.90
CA ALA A 124 -5.93 7.49 0.68
C ALA A 124 -7.10 7.80 -0.26
N GLY A 125 -8.17 8.42 0.23
CA GLY A 125 -9.35 8.78 -0.57
C GLY A 125 -9.38 10.23 -1.03
N GLY A 126 -8.48 11.06 -0.53
CA GLY A 126 -8.33 12.45 -0.95
C GLY A 126 -7.34 13.23 -0.10
N SER A 127 -7.25 14.53 -0.36
CA SER A 127 -6.45 15.44 0.44
C SER A 127 -7.01 16.87 0.43
N TYR A 128 -6.76 17.61 1.51
CA TYR A 128 -6.91 19.05 1.60
C TYR A 128 -5.55 19.72 1.86
N SER A 129 -5.38 20.93 1.35
CA SER A 129 -4.22 21.80 1.59
C SER A 129 -4.62 23.26 1.36
N PRO A 130 -3.79 24.25 1.78
CA PRO A 130 -3.96 25.65 1.38
C PRO A 130 -4.07 25.89 -0.13
N PHE A 131 -3.58 24.95 -0.94
CA PHE A 131 -3.53 25.08 -2.39
C PHE A 131 -4.72 24.44 -3.09
N GLY A 132 -5.62 23.80 -2.35
CA GLY A 132 -6.81 23.15 -2.87
C GLY A 132 -6.97 21.72 -2.38
N SER A 133 -7.93 21.03 -3.00
CA SER A 133 -8.34 19.68 -2.62
C SER A 133 -8.33 18.72 -3.80
N SER A 134 -8.12 17.43 -3.54
CA SER A 134 -8.01 16.39 -4.56
C SER A 134 -8.52 15.05 -4.04
N GLY A 135 -8.87 14.13 -4.93
CA GLY A 135 -9.38 12.80 -4.60
C GLY A 135 -10.89 12.73 -4.37
N LEU A 136 -11.39 11.50 -4.51
CA LEU A 136 -12.81 11.15 -4.48
C LEU A 136 -13.54 11.71 -3.25
N LEU A 137 -12.98 11.53 -2.04
CA LEU A 137 -13.61 12.00 -0.79
C LEU A 137 -13.65 13.53 -0.64
N ALA A 138 -12.79 14.23 -1.38
CA ALA A 138 -12.76 15.69 -1.38
C ALA A 138 -13.72 16.28 -2.41
N THR A 139 -13.93 15.60 -3.54
CA THR A 139 -14.65 16.15 -4.70
C THR A 139 -16.03 15.55 -4.95
N ASP A 140 -16.34 14.38 -4.39
CA ASP A 140 -17.65 13.72 -4.53
C ASP A 140 -18.41 13.67 -3.19
N PRO A 141 -19.39 14.57 -2.98
CA PRO A 141 -20.20 14.58 -1.75
C PRO A 141 -20.99 13.29 -1.51
N SER A 142 -21.31 12.52 -2.56
CA SER A 142 -22.04 11.25 -2.41
C SER A 142 -21.21 10.17 -1.70
N LYS A 143 -19.88 10.33 -1.68
CA LYS A 143 -18.93 9.40 -1.06
C LYS A 143 -18.56 9.78 0.37
N LYS A 144 -19.27 10.73 0.99
CA LYS A 144 -18.98 11.15 2.37
C LYS A 144 -19.04 10.00 3.39
N SER A 145 -19.93 9.03 3.19
CA SER A 145 -20.04 7.83 4.05
C SER A 145 -18.85 6.86 3.92
N TRP A 146 -17.99 7.04 2.91
CA TRP A 146 -16.80 6.23 2.71
C TRP A 146 -15.60 6.76 3.51
N GLU A 147 -15.67 8.00 4.01
CA GLU A 147 -14.60 8.62 4.79
C GLU A 147 -14.51 8.02 6.19
N THR A 148 -13.27 7.86 6.67
CA THR A 148 -13.05 7.40 8.04
C THR A 148 -13.47 8.44 9.09
N GLN A 149 -13.99 7.97 10.23
CA GLN A 149 -14.31 8.81 11.38
C GLN A 149 -13.31 8.56 12.52
N TYR A 150 -12.83 9.65 13.12
CA TYR A 150 -11.82 9.66 14.17
C TYR A 150 -12.45 9.90 15.54
N ASN A 151 -12.11 9.07 16.52
CA ASN A 151 -12.51 9.23 17.92
C ASN A 151 -11.63 10.28 18.63
N THR A 152 -12.02 11.55 18.53
CA THR A 152 -11.27 12.66 19.13
C THR A 152 -11.79 13.03 20.51
N ALA A 153 -11.05 13.85 21.26
CA ALA A 153 -11.50 14.35 22.57
C ALA A 153 -12.79 15.19 22.47
N ASP A 154 -13.03 15.83 21.32
CA ASP A 154 -14.22 16.64 21.04
C ASP A 154 -15.38 15.82 20.44
N GLY A 155 -15.22 14.49 20.37
CA GLY A 155 -16.19 13.56 19.79
C GLY A 155 -15.72 12.91 18.49
N ILE A 156 -16.56 12.02 17.96
CA ILE A 156 -16.29 11.30 16.72
C ILE A 156 -16.54 12.22 15.52
N LYS A 157 -15.50 12.49 14.72
CA LYS A 157 -15.57 13.39 13.57
C LYS A 157 -14.64 12.96 12.42
N THR A 158 -14.90 13.45 11.22
CA THR A 158 -13.99 13.30 10.08
C THR A 158 -12.80 14.27 10.19
N VAL A 159 -11.83 14.20 9.28
CA VAL A 159 -10.71 15.16 9.29
C VAL A 159 -11.22 16.59 9.13
N ASP A 160 -10.61 17.53 9.86
CA ASP A 160 -10.94 18.94 9.71
C ASP A 160 -10.52 19.41 8.31
N ARG A 161 -11.48 19.94 7.55
CA ARG A 161 -11.28 20.45 6.19
C ARG A 161 -10.92 21.93 6.30
N GLY A 162 -9.64 22.29 6.11
CA GLY A 162 -9.15 23.66 6.29
C GLY A 162 -7.76 23.90 5.69
N ASP A 163 -7.06 24.94 6.16
CA ASP A 163 -5.76 25.39 5.65
C ASP A 163 -4.57 24.50 6.05
N SER A 164 -4.80 23.35 6.68
CA SER A 164 -3.74 22.39 7.00
C SER A 164 -3.68 21.28 5.95
N MET A 165 -2.46 20.84 5.62
CA MET A 165 -2.28 19.71 4.72
C MET A 165 -2.74 18.42 5.42
N SER A 166 -3.75 17.77 4.86
CA SER A 166 -4.35 16.57 5.44
C SER A 166 -4.71 15.55 4.36
N THR A 167 -4.31 14.29 4.56
CA THR A 167 -4.84 13.16 3.79
C THR A 167 -6.17 12.73 4.38
N ILE A 168 -7.16 12.55 3.51
CA ILE A 168 -8.47 12.00 3.84
C ILE A 168 -8.38 10.51 3.57
N PHE A 169 -8.64 9.69 4.60
CA PHE A 169 -8.62 8.24 4.47
C PHE A 169 -10.03 7.70 4.21
N PHE A 170 -10.12 6.68 3.37
CA PHE A 170 -11.29 5.82 3.34
C PHE A 170 -11.40 5.00 4.63
N ASN A 171 -12.61 4.61 5.01
CA ASN A 171 -12.84 3.58 6.02
C ASN A 171 -12.50 2.20 5.42
N PRO A 172 -11.46 1.50 5.92
CA PRO A 172 -11.06 0.18 5.38
C PRO A 172 -12.13 -0.91 5.52
N ALA A 173 -13.04 -0.78 6.49
CA ALA A 173 -14.10 -1.74 6.72
C ALA A 173 -15.30 -1.57 5.78
N ASN A 174 -15.40 -0.44 5.06
CA ASN A 174 -16.54 -0.16 4.20
C ASN A 174 -16.51 -1.06 2.93
N PRO A 175 -17.53 -1.90 2.69
CA PRO A 175 -17.53 -2.82 1.54
C PRO A 175 -17.49 -2.13 0.17
N GLU A 176 -18.12 -0.96 0.03
CA GLU A 176 -18.11 -0.20 -1.22
C GLU A 176 -16.73 0.40 -1.50
N VAL A 177 -16.02 0.84 -0.45
CA VAL A 177 -14.62 1.25 -0.54
C VAL A 177 -13.74 0.08 -0.98
N GLN A 178 -13.90 -1.09 -0.35
CA GLN A 178 -13.12 -2.27 -0.72
C GLN A 178 -13.35 -2.62 -2.19
N GLN A 179 -14.60 -2.59 -2.66
CA GLN A 179 -14.93 -2.86 -4.06
C GLN A 179 -14.27 -1.86 -5.02
N TYR A 180 -14.33 -0.56 -4.72
CA TYR A 180 -13.68 0.48 -5.52
C TYR A 180 -12.17 0.28 -5.61
N LEU A 181 -11.52 0.01 -4.48
CA LEU A 181 -10.06 -0.19 -4.44
C LEU A 181 -9.65 -1.47 -5.17
N LEU A 182 -10.44 -2.55 -5.08
CA LEU A 182 -10.21 -3.77 -5.86
C LEU A 182 -10.36 -3.50 -7.38
N GLY A 183 -11.29 -2.64 -7.79
CA GLY A 183 -11.42 -2.20 -9.19
C GLY A 183 -10.17 -1.47 -9.70
N LEU A 184 -9.60 -0.58 -8.89
CA LEU A 184 -8.32 0.07 -9.22
C LEU A 184 -7.15 -0.92 -9.31
N ILE A 185 -7.12 -1.92 -8.41
CA ILE A 185 -6.09 -2.98 -8.40
C ILE A 185 -6.23 -3.88 -9.63
N GLU A 186 -7.46 -4.21 -10.03
CA GLU A 186 -7.75 -4.94 -11.27
C GLU A 186 -7.30 -4.14 -12.50
N ASP A 187 -7.54 -2.83 -12.53
CA ASP A 187 -7.06 -1.96 -13.62
C ASP A 187 -5.53 -1.99 -13.74
N LEU A 188 -4.81 -1.96 -12.61
CA LEU A 188 -3.34 -2.12 -12.60
C LEU A 188 -2.91 -3.50 -13.08
N ALA A 189 -3.56 -4.58 -12.61
CA ALA A 189 -3.21 -5.95 -12.99
C ALA A 189 -3.46 -6.24 -14.48
N ASN A 190 -4.35 -5.48 -15.13
CA ASN A 190 -4.62 -5.55 -16.57
C ASN A 190 -3.52 -4.92 -17.44
N TYR A 191 -2.57 -4.15 -16.88
CA TYR A 191 -1.43 -3.68 -17.64
C TYR A 191 -0.60 -4.86 -18.13
N LYS A 192 -0.35 -4.88 -19.44
CA LYS A 192 0.58 -5.84 -20.03
C LYS A 192 1.98 -5.53 -19.51
N ASP A 193 2.70 -6.59 -19.15
CA ASP A 193 4.10 -6.53 -18.76
C ASP A 193 4.39 -5.72 -17.48
N LEU A 194 3.39 -5.38 -16.66
CA LEU A 194 3.64 -4.87 -15.32
C LEU A 194 4.26 -5.99 -14.45
N ASP A 195 5.39 -5.73 -13.80
CA ASP A 195 6.12 -6.76 -13.04
C ASP A 195 5.54 -6.97 -11.62
N GLY A 196 4.89 -5.96 -11.07
CA GLY A 196 4.31 -6.06 -9.73
C GLY A 196 3.45 -4.89 -9.30
N ILE A 197 2.68 -5.12 -8.25
CA ILE A 197 1.81 -4.15 -7.59
C ILE A 197 2.14 -4.13 -6.09
N PHE A 198 2.41 -2.94 -5.57
CA PHE A 198 2.64 -2.69 -4.16
C PHE A 198 1.57 -1.79 -3.56
N LEU A 199 0.91 -2.29 -2.51
CA LEU A 199 -0.04 -1.50 -1.76
C LEU A 199 0.69 -0.73 -0.65
N ASP A 200 0.78 0.59 -0.78
CA ASP A 200 1.15 1.48 0.31
C ASP A 200 -0.12 1.96 1.03
N ARG A 201 0.01 2.36 2.30
CA ARG A 201 -1.09 2.81 3.16
C ARG A 201 -2.33 1.90 3.09
N CYS A 202 -2.12 0.60 2.96
CA CYS A 202 -3.14 -0.43 3.10
C CYS A 202 -3.38 -0.68 4.60
N ARG A 203 -3.98 0.31 5.25
CA ARG A 203 -4.04 0.42 6.72
C ARG A 203 -5.15 1.38 7.15
N PHE A 204 -5.52 1.33 8.43
CA PHE A 204 -6.28 2.40 9.08
C PHE A 204 -5.44 3.68 9.19
N ALA A 205 -6.10 4.83 9.31
CA ALA A 205 -5.42 6.13 9.39
C ALA A 205 -4.54 6.27 10.65
N GLY A 206 -5.01 5.69 11.76
CA GLY A 206 -4.35 5.63 13.08
C GLY A 206 -5.27 4.97 14.12
N MET A 207 -4.84 4.90 15.38
CA MET A 207 -5.49 4.15 16.47
C MET A 207 -6.92 4.61 16.72
N GLN A 208 -7.13 5.91 16.62
CA GLN A 208 -8.41 6.57 16.78
C GLN A 208 -9.31 6.43 15.53
N SER A 209 -8.95 5.59 14.55
CA SER A 209 -9.74 5.29 13.35
C SER A 209 -9.89 3.78 13.13
N ASP A 210 -11.01 3.27 12.64
CA ASP A 210 -12.24 3.97 12.25
C ASP A 210 -13.32 3.81 13.33
N PHE A 211 -13.98 4.90 13.74
CA PHE A 211 -15.01 4.90 14.78
C PHE A 211 -16.42 5.23 14.26
N SER A 212 -16.66 5.03 12.97
CA SER A 212 -18.00 5.19 12.40
C SER A 212 -18.99 4.16 12.97
N GLU A 213 -20.29 4.47 12.90
CA GLU A 213 -21.35 3.53 13.32
C GLU A 213 -21.30 2.21 12.53
N MET A 214 -20.86 2.25 11.27
CA MET A 214 -20.63 1.04 10.45
C MET A 214 -19.58 0.13 11.09
N SER A 215 -18.39 0.67 11.40
CA SER A 215 -17.31 -0.08 12.01
C SER A 215 -17.67 -0.61 13.39
N LYS A 216 -18.39 0.18 14.20
CA LYS A 216 -18.95 -0.27 15.48
C LYS A 216 -19.87 -1.48 15.31
N ASN A 217 -20.82 -1.42 14.37
CA ASN A 217 -21.76 -2.52 14.14
C ASN A 217 -21.05 -3.79 13.65
N MET A 218 -20.13 -3.66 12.70
CA MET A 218 -19.32 -4.80 12.20
C MET A 218 -18.44 -5.40 13.30
N PHE A 219 -17.93 -4.58 14.21
CA PHE A 219 -17.17 -5.05 15.36
C PHE A 219 -18.04 -5.78 16.38
N MET A 220 -19.22 -5.23 16.72
CA MET A 220 -20.16 -5.90 17.63
C MET A 220 -20.60 -7.27 17.09
N GLU A 221 -20.84 -7.36 15.77
CA GLU A 221 -21.09 -8.62 15.08
C GLU A 221 -19.90 -9.59 15.21
N TYR A 222 -18.67 -9.10 14.97
CA TYR A 222 -17.44 -9.90 15.11
C TYR A 222 -17.29 -10.54 16.49
N ILE A 223 -17.54 -9.79 17.56
CA ILE A 223 -17.40 -10.28 18.94
C ILE A 223 -18.68 -10.95 19.49
N GLY A 224 -19.77 -10.98 18.71
CA GLY A 224 -21.02 -11.64 19.09
C GLY A 224 -21.79 -10.95 20.22
N VAL A 225 -21.74 -9.62 20.32
CA VAL A 225 -22.47 -8.84 21.34
C VAL A 225 -23.54 -7.96 20.70
N GLN A 226 -24.58 -7.64 21.47
CA GLN A 226 -25.67 -6.76 21.01
C GLN A 226 -25.45 -5.29 21.36
N SER A 227 -24.63 -5.00 22.37
CA SER A 227 -24.34 -3.63 22.81
C SER A 227 -22.99 -3.54 23.52
N ILE A 228 -22.37 -2.37 23.40
CA ILE A 228 -21.15 -1.96 24.09
C ILE A 228 -21.28 -0.48 24.48
N ASN A 229 -20.55 -0.04 25.51
CA ASN A 229 -20.42 1.38 25.84
C ASN A 229 -19.44 2.01 24.84
N TRP A 230 -19.96 2.55 23.73
CA TRP A 230 -19.16 3.08 22.63
C TRP A 230 -18.79 4.57 22.84
N PRO A 231 -17.53 4.98 22.62
CA PRO A 231 -16.36 4.17 22.22
C PRO A 231 -15.55 3.60 23.39
N ASP A 232 -15.88 3.97 24.64
CA ASP A 232 -15.03 3.75 25.82
C ASP A 232 -14.70 2.30 26.15
N ASP A 233 -15.59 1.35 25.83
CA ASP A 233 -15.32 -0.08 26.01
C ASP A 233 -14.19 -0.59 25.10
N VAL A 234 -13.85 0.16 24.05
CA VAL A 234 -12.85 -0.19 23.04
C VAL A 234 -11.64 0.74 23.11
N LEU A 235 -11.87 2.05 23.07
CA LEU A 235 -10.83 3.07 23.14
C LEU A 235 -11.47 4.39 23.61
N PRO A 236 -11.09 4.94 24.78
CA PRO A 236 -11.65 6.20 25.27
C PRO A 236 -11.38 7.36 24.32
N ALA A 237 -12.32 8.32 24.28
CA ALA A 237 -12.22 9.50 23.43
C ALA A 237 -10.90 10.27 23.60
N GLY A 238 -10.28 10.66 22.49
CA GLY A 238 -9.01 11.39 22.49
C GLY A 238 -7.76 10.55 22.78
N THR A 239 -7.90 9.23 22.95
CA THR A 239 -6.75 8.34 23.06
C THR A 239 -5.97 8.32 21.74
N THR A 240 -4.65 8.45 21.86
CA THR A 240 -3.69 8.31 20.76
C THR A 240 -2.84 7.07 21.00
N TYR A 241 -2.06 6.66 20.00
CA TYR A 241 -1.05 5.60 20.16
C TYR A 241 -0.13 5.83 21.38
N TRP A 242 0.18 7.08 21.71
CA TRP A 242 1.07 7.44 22.82
C TRP A 242 0.37 7.53 24.18
N THR A 243 -0.96 7.56 24.19
CA THR A 243 -1.76 7.83 25.40
C THR A 243 -2.73 6.69 25.73
N VAL A 244 -2.51 5.50 25.17
CA VAL A 244 -3.29 4.31 25.49
C VAL A 244 -3.27 4.06 27.01
N PRO A 245 -4.43 3.92 27.66
CA PRO A 245 -4.51 3.67 29.09
C PRO A 245 -3.72 2.42 29.50
N LYS A 246 -3.15 2.45 30.71
CA LYS A 246 -2.48 1.28 31.28
C LYS A 246 -3.47 0.12 31.44
N ASP A 247 -4.59 0.40 32.10
CA ASP A 247 -5.72 -0.51 32.23
C ASP A 247 -6.51 -0.48 30.92
N LYS A 248 -6.37 -1.55 30.13
CA LYS A 248 -6.94 -1.60 28.79
C LYS A 248 -8.48 -1.65 28.86
N PRO A 249 -9.17 -0.93 27.97
CA PRO A 249 -10.61 -1.07 27.81
C PRO A 249 -11.03 -2.52 27.59
N LYS A 250 -12.27 -2.83 27.99
CA LYS A 250 -12.83 -4.18 28.03
C LYS A 250 -12.61 -4.98 26.73
N PHE A 251 -12.73 -4.32 25.58
CA PHE A 251 -12.65 -4.93 24.26
C PHE A 251 -11.46 -4.42 23.42
N PHE A 252 -10.47 -3.77 24.03
CA PHE A 252 -9.33 -3.18 23.32
C PHE A 252 -8.55 -4.19 22.46
N ARG A 253 -8.29 -5.39 23.00
CA ARG A 253 -7.54 -6.44 22.28
C ARG A 253 -8.35 -6.99 21.09
N GLN A 254 -9.62 -7.30 21.32
CA GLN A 254 -10.52 -7.76 20.26
C GLN A 254 -10.70 -6.69 19.17
N TRP A 255 -10.69 -5.40 19.54
CA TRP A 255 -10.72 -4.30 18.59
C TRP A 255 -9.47 -4.26 17.71
N ASN A 256 -8.27 -4.41 18.30
CA ASN A 256 -7.04 -4.49 17.54
C ASN A 256 -7.00 -5.72 16.61
N GLU A 257 -7.47 -6.87 17.10
CA GLU A 257 -7.61 -8.09 16.33
C GLU A 257 -8.57 -7.90 15.14
N TRP A 258 -9.76 -7.34 15.38
CA TRP A 258 -10.73 -7.05 14.34
C TRP A 258 -10.18 -6.09 13.28
N ARG A 259 -9.49 -5.02 13.69
CA ARG A 259 -8.85 -4.07 12.76
C ARG A 259 -7.78 -4.76 11.91
N ALA A 260 -6.93 -5.59 12.53
CA ALA A 260 -5.94 -6.39 11.80
C ALA A 260 -6.62 -7.33 10.80
N LYS A 261 -7.72 -7.99 11.20
CA LYS A 261 -8.51 -8.86 10.33
C LYS A 261 -9.11 -8.12 9.13
N VAL A 262 -9.64 -6.91 9.33
CA VAL A 262 -10.20 -6.09 8.24
C VAL A 262 -9.16 -5.85 7.14
N ILE A 263 -7.93 -5.49 7.51
CA ILE A 263 -6.85 -5.28 6.53
C ILE A 263 -6.37 -6.60 5.94
N HIS A 264 -6.19 -7.64 6.76
CA HIS A 264 -5.83 -8.99 6.32
C HIS A 264 -6.74 -9.49 5.20
N ASP A 265 -8.06 -9.50 5.47
CA ASP A 265 -9.06 -9.99 4.52
C ASP A 265 -9.07 -9.16 3.24
N PHE A 266 -8.85 -7.85 3.34
CA PHE A 266 -8.73 -6.99 2.15
C PHE A 266 -7.48 -7.33 1.33
N VAL A 267 -6.33 -7.56 1.97
CA VAL A 267 -5.08 -7.95 1.30
C VAL A 267 -5.22 -9.31 0.62
N GLU A 268 -5.91 -10.27 1.24
CA GLU A 268 -6.23 -11.55 0.61
C GLU A 268 -7.09 -11.36 -0.65
N LYS A 269 -8.16 -10.55 -0.58
CA LYS A 269 -8.99 -10.22 -1.74
C LYS A 269 -8.18 -9.52 -2.84
N ALA A 270 -7.34 -8.55 -2.47
CA ALA A 270 -6.48 -7.83 -3.40
C ALA A 270 -5.49 -8.76 -4.11
N SER A 271 -4.85 -9.66 -3.36
CA SER A 271 -3.95 -10.67 -3.93
C SER A 271 -4.70 -11.59 -4.89
N ALA A 272 -5.90 -12.03 -4.52
CA ALA A 272 -6.74 -12.85 -5.38
C ALA A 272 -7.14 -12.10 -6.66
N THR A 273 -7.56 -10.84 -6.57
CA THR A 273 -7.87 -9.98 -7.72
C THR A 273 -6.67 -9.87 -8.66
N VAL A 274 -5.48 -9.55 -8.15
CA VAL A 274 -4.26 -9.44 -8.97
C VAL A 274 -3.99 -10.74 -9.72
N HIS A 275 -3.93 -11.87 -9.01
CA HIS A 275 -3.52 -13.14 -9.63
C HIS A 275 -4.59 -13.79 -10.50
N GLN A 276 -5.88 -13.48 -10.28
CA GLN A 276 -6.97 -13.88 -11.19
C GLN A 276 -6.91 -13.10 -12.50
N THR A 277 -6.57 -11.81 -12.46
CA THR A 277 -6.42 -10.96 -13.64
C THR A 277 -5.12 -11.26 -14.38
N ASN A 278 -4.01 -11.37 -13.65
CA ASN A 278 -2.68 -11.66 -14.21
C ASN A 278 -1.82 -12.45 -13.21
N PRO A 279 -1.65 -13.77 -13.41
CA PRO A 279 -0.93 -14.63 -12.46
C PRO A 279 0.58 -14.37 -12.41
N ASN A 280 1.15 -13.58 -13.33
CA ASN A 280 2.58 -13.29 -13.39
C ASN A 280 2.99 -12.01 -12.64
N VAL A 281 2.02 -11.14 -12.33
CA VAL A 281 2.27 -9.90 -11.59
C VAL A 281 2.61 -10.23 -10.14
N LYS A 282 3.75 -9.74 -9.65
CA LYS A 282 4.07 -9.85 -8.22
C LYS A 282 3.13 -8.99 -7.40
N PHE A 283 2.78 -9.44 -6.21
CA PHE A 283 1.96 -8.67 -5.30
C PHE A 283 2.66 -8.49 -3.95
N GLY A 284 2.58 -7.28 -3.39
CA GLY A 284 3.12 -7.01 -2.06
C GLY A 284 2.48 -5.79 -1.42
N VAL A 285 2.87 -5.56 -0.17
CA VAL A 285 2.44 -4.43 0.65
C VAL A 285 3.69 -3.71 1.19
N TYR A 286 3.62 -2.39 1.30
CA TYR A 286 4.55 -1.66 2.15
C TYR A 286 4.04 -1.69 3.59
N VAL A 287 4.90 -2.16 4.50
CA VAL A 287 4.67 -2.11 5.94
C VAL A 287 5.91 -1.52 6.61
N GLY A 288 5.72 -0.60 7.55
CA GLY A 288 6.83 0.05 8.25
C GLY A 288 7.70 -0.97 8.99
N GLY A 289 8.98 -0.66 9.22
CA GLY A 289 9.87 -1.55 9.98
C GLY A 289 9.61 -1.57 11.49
N TRP A 290 8.72 -0.71 11.99
CA TRP A 290 8.44 -0.50 13.41
C TRP A 290 7.23 -1.32 13.85
N TYR A 291 7.47 -2.55 14.32
CA TYR A 291 6.41 -3.48 14.69
C TYR A 291 5.42 -2.93 15.72
N SER A 292 5.88 -2.12 16.68
CA SER A 292 5.02 -1.52 17.70
C SER A 292 3.91 -0.64 17.13
N GLU A 293 4.16 0.01 15.99
CA GLU A 293 3.17 0.87 15.31
C GLU A 293 2.11 0.07 14.55
N TYR A 294 2.24 -1.27 14.46
CA TYR A 294 1.31 -2.07 13.66
C TYR A 294 -0.11 -2.04 14.23
N TYR A 295 -0.23 -1.92 15.56
CA TYR A 295 -1.50 -1.81 16.26
C TYR A 295 -2.16 -0.43 16.07
N ASP A 296 -1.35 0.63 15.91
CA ASP A 296 -1.84 1.98 15.59
C ASP A 296 -2.67 1.94 14.31
N VAL A 297 -2.18 1.25 13.29
CA VAL A 297 -2.75 1.32 11.94
C VAL A 297 -3.41 0.01 11.46
N GLY A 298 -3.55 -0.98 12.34
CA GLY A 298 -4.25 -2.23 12.05
C GLY A 298 -3.51 -3.13 11.04
N VAL A 299 -2.18 -3.10 11.03
CA VAL A 299 -1.36 -3.93 10.13
C VAL A 299 -0.70 -5.13 10.81
N ASN A 300 -1.12 -5.46 12.03
CA ASN A 300 -0.64 -6.64 12.75
C ASN A 300 -1.38 -7.92 12.32
N TRP A 301 -1.22 -8.29 11.06
CA TRP A 301 -1.78 -9.52 10.47
C TRP A 301 -0.70 -10.39 9.85
N ALA A 302 0.53 -10.24 10.36
CA ALA A 302 1.69 -11.03 9.95
C ALA A 302 1.54 -12.50 10.37
N SER A 303 2.55 -13.32 10.06
CA SER A 303 2.50 -14.77 10.25
C SER A 303 1.95 -15.19 11.62
N PRO A 304 0.97 -16.13 11.67
CA PRO A 304 0.43 -16.64 12.94
C PRO A 304 1.46 -17.44 13.76
N LYS A 305 2.67 -17.66 13.21
CA LYS A 305 3.78 -18.32 13.90
C LYS A 305 4.62 -17.37 14.74
N TYR A 306 4.39 -16.05 14.65
CA TYR A 306 5.11 -15.07 15.44
C TYR A 306 4.32 -14.72 16.70
N ASP A 307 4.88 -15.05 17.86
CA ASP A 307 4.28 -14.71 19.16
C ASP A 307 4.51 -13.23 19.46
N THR A 308 3.51 -12.42 19.10
CA THR A 308 3.55 -10.97 19.37
C THR A 308 3.46 -10.64 20.85
N TYR A 309 2.84 -11.50 21.67
CA TYR A 309 2.66 -11.26 23.10
C TYR A 309 3.98 -11.32 23.86
N ALA A 310 4.88 -12.22 23.47
CA ALA A 310 6.22 -12.31 24.05
C ALA A 310 7.04 -11.01 23.93
N HIS A 311 6.75 -10.18 22.91
CA HIS A 311 7.52 -8.97 22.61
C HIS A 311 6.73 -7.67 22.82
N PHE A 312 5.41 -7.70 22.68
CA PHE A 312 4.50 -6.55 22.71
C PHE A 312 3.24 -6.83 23.56
N PRO A 313 3.39 -7.20 24.84
CA PRO A 313 2.27 -7.64 25.70
C PRO A 313 1.28 -6.52 26.05
N GLU A 314 1.66 -5.25 25.86
CA GLU A 314 0.78 -4.09 26.04
C GLU A 314 -0.29 -3.99 24.94
N TRP A 315 -0.03 -4.60 23.78
CA TRP A 315 -0.85 -4.46 22.58
C TRP A 315 -1.63 -5.73 22.22
N SER A 316 -1.12 -6.88 22.64
CA SER A 316 -1.68 -8.22 22.44
C SER A 316 -2.25 -8.82 23.71
#